data_AF-A0A3A4P5K1-F1
#
_entry.id   AF-A0A3A4P5K1-F1
#
_cell.length_a   1.000
_cell.length_b   1.000
_cell.length_c   1.000
_cell.angle_alpha   90.00
_cell.angle_beta   90.00
_cell.angle_gamma   90.00
#
_symmetry.space_group_name_H-M   'P 1'
#
loop_
_entity.id
_entity.type
_entity.pdbx_description
1 polymer ?
#
loop_
_entity_poly.entity_id
_entity_poly.type
_entity_poly.pdbx_seq_one_letter_code
_entity_poly.pdbx_strand_id
1 'polypeptide(L)'
;MRKEKMSSTGKGRSRLLYQITLLLVIVLLIIGVTIFLVVNGALNRLIEEDKRDRIDSEAQIIYNDALYISNIQISKMLVDFPELDIADLFKAIKEKRINDFIRYANDGLKESVEKGMLGADAIMIVDPSSSGILPYPYALAASDDSLTFAEIPDYIIRAFDEDKTYLYTEEGIPDLDFSGEYLVTLIPLKNPLTPDEIVFVALRPFQEEAVRINDFYTSERNRVTLILALVVGGGIVLVFLITFFILRRMIYKQITEPIDELTSMAGEVMDGNLDVNIDVREGEEFETLKRAFKEMVGSIRSMVEKSIGGE
;
A
#
# COMPACT_ATOMS: atom_id res chain seq x y z
N MET A 1 30.65 26.23 -63.10
CA MET A 1 29.95 26.26 -61.81
C MET A 1 29.92 24.86 -61.21
N ARG A 2 30.88 24.52 -60.34
CA ARG A 2 30.94 23.24 -59.63
C ARG A 2 30.51 23.52 -58.19
N LYS A 3 29.32 23.06 -57.79
CA LYS A 3 28.88 23.08 -56.39
C LYS A 3 29.67 22.01 -55.65
N GLU A 4 30.68 22.41 -54.89
CA GLU A 4 31.36 21.52 -53.94
C GLU A 4 30.38 21.10 -52.84
N LYS A 5 30.23 19.78 -52.69
CA LYS A 5 29.53 19.15 -51.57
C LYS A 5 30.41 19.31 -50.33
N MET A 6 30.09 20.28 -49.48
CA MET A 6 30.68 20.37 -48.14
C MET A 6 30.36 19.09 -47.35
N SER A 7 31.42 18.48 -46.83
CA SER A 7 31.43 17.17 -46.17
C SER A 7 30.72 17.19 -44.81
N SER A 8 29.91 16.17 -44.57
CA SER A 8 29.01 16.00 -43.41
C SER A 8 29.71 15.52 -42.12
N THR A 9 30.77 16.19 -41.65
CA THR A 9 31.57 15.75 -40.49
C THR A 9 30.91 16.00 -39.12
N GLY A 10 29.73 16.63 -39.04
CA GLY A 10 29.03 16.91 -37.78
C GLY A 10 28.28 15.73 -37.12
N LYS A 11 28.17 14.56 -37.76
CA LYS A 11 27.28 13.46 -37.30
C LYS A 11 27.78 12.65 -36.10
N GLY A 12 29.08 12.68 -35.78
CA GLY A 12 29.67 11.83 -34.73
C GLY A 12 29.47 12.35 -33.32
N ARG A 13 29.64 13.67 -33.11
CA ARG A 13 29.62 14.29 -31.77
C ARG A 13 28.24 14.36 -31.14
N SER A 14 27.17 14.51 -31.94
CA SER A 14 25.80 14.49 -31.41
C SER A 14 25.46 13.13 -30.79
N ARG A 15 25.98 12.02 -31.34
CA ARG A 15 25.67 10.67 -30.87
C ARG A 15 26.14 10.39 -29.43
N LEU A 16 27.36 10.78 -29.07
CA LEU A 16 27.88 10.58 -27.70
C LEU A 16 27.03 11.32 -26.67
N LEU A 17 26.57 12.53 -27.00
CA LEU A 17 25.76 13.32 -26.09
C LEU A 17 24.35 12.75 -25.91
N TYR A 18 23.75 12.28 -26.99
CA TYR A 18 22.48 11.55 -26.91
C TYR A 18 22.64 10.27 -26.09
N GLN A 19 23.77 9.56 -26.19
CA GLN A 19 24.05 8.36 -25.39
C GLN A 19 24.15 8.67 -23.89
N ILE A 20 24.89 9.72 -23.50
CA ILE A 20 25.00 10.12 -22.09
C ILE A 20 23.64 10.58 -21.55
N THR A 21 22.91 11.40 -22.32
CA THR A 21 21.58 11.87 -21.92
C THR A 21 20.60 10.71 -21.78
N LEU A 22 20.62 9.77 -22.73
CA LEU A 22 19.79 8.57 -22.69
C LEU A 22 20.12 7.71 -21.47
N LEU A 23 21.40 7.47 -21.18
CA LEU A 23 21.82 6.70 -20.01
C LEU A 23 21.35 7.35 -18.71
N LEU A 24 21.48 8.67 -18.60
CA LEU A 24 21.04 9.41 -17.42
C LEU A 24 19.51 9.32 -17.25
N VAL A 25 18.74 9.44 -18.34
CA VAL A 25 17.28 9.25 -18.32
C VAL A 25 16.90 7.84 -17.88
N ILE A 26 17.59 6.81 -18.40
CA ILE A 26 17.34 5.42 -18.02
C ILE A 26 17.59 5.22 -16.51
N VAL A 27 18.70 5.74 -15.99
CA VAL A 27 19.03 5.65 -14.56
C VAL A 27 17.98 6.35 -13.71
N LEU A 28 17.54 7.55 -14.08
CA LEU A 28 16.48 8.26 -13.37
C LEU A 28 15.15 7.52 -13.40
N LEU A 29 14.78 6.93 -14.54
CA LEU A 29 13.57 6.12 -14.65
C LEU A 29 13.63 4.90 -13.74
N ILE A 30 14.76 4.17 -13.72
CA ILE A 30 14.95 3.02 -12.84
C ILE A 30 14.82 3.42 -11.37
N ILE A 31 15.48 4.51 -10.96
CA ILE A 31 15.41 5.01 -9.59
C ILE A 31 13.98 5.44 -9.25
N GLY A 32 13.31 6.20 -10.12
CA GLY A 32 11.95 6.67 -9.89
C GLY A 32 10.94 5.53 -9.77
N VAL A 33 11.04 4.51 -10.62
CA VAL A 33 10.22 3.29 -10.54
C VAL A 33 10.51 2.52 -9.24
N THR A 34 11.77 2.40 -8.86
CA THR A 34 12.15 1.70 -7.62
C THR A 34 11.57 2.40 -6.39
N ILE A 35 11.70 3.72 -6.30
CA ILE A 35 11.12 4.52 -5.22
C ILE A 35 9.59 4.36 -5.20
N PHE A 36 8.94 4.47 -6.36
CA PHE A 36 7.51 4.32 -6.47
C PHE A 36 7.03 2.95 -5.96
N LEU A 37 7.69 1.86 -6.35
CA LEU A 37 7.33 0.52 -5.91
C LEU A 37 7.53 0.32 -4.40
N VAL A 38 8.63 0.82 -3.84
CA VAL A 38 8.92 0.71 -2.40
C VAL A 38 7.89 1.49 -1.58
N VAL A 39 7.61 2.74 -1.96
CA VAL A 39 6.63 3.58 -1.25
C VAL A 39 5.22 3.00 -1.37
N ASN A 40 4.83 2.55 -2.58
CA ASN A 40 3.52 1.93 -2.78
C ASN A 40 3.37 0.63 -1.97
N GLY A 41 4.43 -0.17 -1.87
CA GLY A 41 4.45 -1.36 -1.01
C GLY A 41 4.31 -1.03 0.48
N ALA A 42 5.00 0.00 0.96
CA ALA A 42 4.90 0.46 2.34
C ALA A 42 3.50 1.00 2.67
N LEU A 43 2.91 1.78 1.76
CA LEU A 43 1.54 2.30 1.91
C LEU A 43 0.51 1.18 1.98
N ASN A 44 0.62 0.16 1.11
CA ASN A 44 -0.31 -0.97 1.16
C ASN A 44 -0.24 -1.70 2.51
N ARG A 45 0.96 -1.86 3.08
CA ARG A 45 1.12 -2.49 4.40
C ARG A 45 0.48 -1.66 5.51
N LEU A 46 0.70 -0.34 5.52
CA LEU A 46 0.12 0.56 6.51
C LEU A 46 -1.41 0.58 6.43
N ILE A 47 -1.98 0.53 5.22
CA ILE A 47 -3.43 0.45 5.01
C ILE A 47 -3.99 -0.86 5.57
N GLU A 48 -3.32 -1.99 5.31
CA GLU A 48 -3.77 -3.29 5.81
C GLU A 48 -3.69 -3.37 7.34
N GLU A 49 -2.66 -2.77 7.94
CA GLU A 49 -2.48 -2.65 9.38
C GLU A 49 -3.58 -1.77 10.01
N ASP A 50 -3.84 -0.58 9.45
CA ASP A 50 -4.88 0.33 9.94
C ASP A 50 -6.30 -0.28 9.78
N LYS A 51 -6.54 -1.05 8.70
CA LYS A 51 -7.78 -1.83 8.53
C LYS A 51 -7.96 -2.83 9.68
N ARG A 52 -6.90 -3.55 10.04
CA ARG A 52 -6.93 -4.50 11.16
C ARG A 52 -7.18 -3.78 12.48
N ASP A 53 -6.43 -2.71 12.76
CA ASP A 53 -6.60 -1.92 13.98
C ASP A 53 -8.03 -1.38 14.12
N ARG A 54 -8.67 -1.03 13.00
CA ARG A 54 -10.06 -0.59 13.01
C ARG A 54 -11.03 -1.72 13.35
N ILE A 55 -10.84 -2.92 12.78
CA ILE A 55 -11.65 -4.11 13.11
C ILE A 55 -11.47 -4.43 14.59
N ASP A 56 -10.24 -4.43 15.09
CA ASP A 56 -9.90 -4.72 16.48
C ASP A 56 -10.57 -3.72 17.43
N SER A 57 -10.54 -2.42 17.07
CA SER A 57 -11.22 -1.38 17.85
C SER A 57 -12.74 -1.54 17.88
N GLU A 58 -13.37 -1.86 16.75
CA GLU A 58 -14.83 -2.09 16.69
C GLU A 58 -15.20 -3.34 17.49
N ALA A 59 -14.41 -4.41 17.37
CA ALA A 59 -14.59 -5.64 18.14
C ALA A 59 -14.47 -5.40 19.64
N GLN A 60 -13.51 -4.58 20.08
CA GLN A 60 -13.35 -4.27 21.50
C GLN A 60 -14.53 -3.45 22.05
N ILE A 61 -15.09 -2.53 21.26
CA ILE A 61 -16.29 -1.78 21.64
C ILE A 61 -17.46 -2.75 21.85
N ILE A 62 -17.70 -3.62 20.87
CA ILE A 62 -18.78 -4.62 20.93
C ILE A 62 -18.57 -5.55 22.12
N TYR A 63 -17.35 -6.04 22.34
CA TYR A 63 -17.02 -6.91 23.48
C TYR A 63 -17.35 -6.25 24.81
N ASN A 64 -16.96 -4.99 25.01
CA ASN A 64 -17.21 -4.27 26.26
C ASN A 64 -18.72 -4.06 26.51
N ASP A 65 -19.47 -3.67 25.47
CA ASP A 65 -20.91 -3.49 25.55
C ASP A 65 -21.63 -4.81 25.85
N ALA A 66 -21.21 -5.87 25.16
CA ALA A 66 -21.78 -7.20 25.29
C ALA A 66 -21.45 -7.84 26.65
N LEU A 67 -20.24 -7.62 27.19
CA LEU A 67 -19.86 -8.06 28.53
C LEU A 67 -20.73 -7.39 29.60
N TYR A 68 -21.02 -6.11 29.46
CA TYR A 68 -21.92 -5.40 30.37
C TYR A 68 -23.34 -5.96 30.31
N ILE A 69 -23.89 -6.13 29.10
CA ILE A 69 -25.28 -6.57 28.93
C ILE A 69 -25.45 -8.05 29.35
N SER A 70 -24.53 -8.93 28.99
CA SER A 70 -24.59 -10.36 29.34
C SER A 70 -24.61 -10.57 30.85
N ASN A 71 -23.78 -9.84 31.61
CA ASN A 71 -23.80 -9.91 33.08
C ASN A 71 -25.16 -9.52 33.68
N ILE A 72 -25.82 -8.50 33.12
CA ILE A 72 -27.17 -8.09 33.55
C ILE A 72 -28.20 -9.16 33.19
N GLN A 73 -28.14 -9.71 31.97
CA GLN A 73 -29.10 -10.71 31.52
C GLN A 73 -29.00 -12.02 32.30
N ILE A 74 -27.79 -12.52 32.56
CA ILE A 74 -27.57 -13.74 33.36
C ILE A 74 -28.09 -13.52 34.77
N SER A 75 -27.77 -12.37 35.38
CA SER A 75 -28.27 -12.04 36.72
C SER A 75 -29.79 -12.02 36.77
N LYS A 76 -30.44 -11.42 35.75
CA LYS A 76 -31.89 -11.40 35.63
C LYS A 76 -32.47 -12.81 35.44
N MET A 77 -31.89 -13.62 34.56
CA MET A 77 -32.34 -14.99 34.29
C MET A 77 -32.31 -15.86 35.56
N LEU A 78 -31.28 -15.72 36.39
CA LEU A 78 -31.18 -16.44 37.66
C LEU A 78 -32.22 -15.97 38.71
N VAL A 79 -32.61 -14.70 38.67
CA VAL A 79 -33.62 -14.14 39.59
C VAL A 79 -35.04 -14.50 39.14
N ASP A 80 -35.31 -14.46 37.84
CA ASP A 80 -36.64 -14.69 37.28
C ASP A 80 -37.01 -16.19 37.22
N PHE A 81 -36.03 -17.10 37.38
CA PHE A 81 -36.23 -18.56 37.38
C PHE A 81 -35.83 -19.22 38.71
N PRO A 82 -36.49 -18.88 39.85
CA PRO A 82 -36.12 -19.38 41.18
C PRO A 82 -36.39 -20.89 41.37
N GLU A 83 -37.26 -21.48 40.53
CA GLU A 83 -37.61 -22.90 40.56
C GLU A 83 -36.88 -23.72 39.48
N LEU A 84 -35.63 -23.38 39.18
CA LEU A 84 -34.83 -24.12 38.20
C LEU A 84 -34.67 -25.59 38.65
N ASP A 85 -35.38 -26.51 37.99
CA ASP A 85 -35.15 -27.95 38.13
C ASP A 85 -33.86 -28.32 37.38
N ILE A 86 -32.76 -28.28 38.11
CA ILE A 86 -31.42 -28.63 37.61
C ILE A 86 -31.40 -30.03 37.01
N ALA A 87 -32.14 -30.99 37.58
CA ALA A 87 -32.15 -32.36 37.09
C ALA A 87 -32.87 -32.46 35.74
N ASP A 88 -33.98 -31.74 35.56
CA ASP A 88 -34.64 -31.63 34.26
C ASP A 88 -33.75 -30.92 33.23
N LEU A 89 -33.04 -29.85 33.61
CA LEU A 89 -32.10 -29.17 32.72
C LEU A 89 -30.99 -30.10 32.22
N PHE A 90 -30.31 -30.83 33.12
CA PHE A 90 -29.28 -31.80 32.73
C PHE A 90 -29.83 -32.89 31.82
N LYS A 91 -31.03 -33.39 32.13
CA LYS A 91 -31.71 -34.39 31.31
C LYS A 91 -32.05 -33.83 29.93
N ALA A 92 -32.56 -32.61 29.87
CA ALA A 92 -32.91 -31.91 28.65
C ALA A 92 -31.68 -31.68 27.75
N ILE A 93 -30.55 -31.25 28.31
CA ILE A 93 -29.28 -31.10 27.58
C ILE A 93 -28.82 -32.43 26.99
N LYS A 94 -28.81 -33.50 27.81
CA LYS A 94 -28.41 -34.84 27.37
C LYS A 94 -29.31 -35.39 26.26
N GLU A 95 -30.60 -35.11 26.33
CA GLU A 95 -31.61 -35.52 25.34
C GLU A 95 -31.73 -34.54 24.17
N LYS A 96 -30.96 -33.44 24.15
CA LYS A 96 -31.07 -32.32 23.20
C LYS A 96 -32.51 -31.80 23.06
N ARG A 97 -33.20 -31.68 24.19
CA ARG A 97 -34.57 -31.17 24.29
C ARG A 97 -34.55 -29.75 24.86
N ILE A 98 -35.36 -28.87 24.29
CA ILE A 98 -35.63 -27.55 24.87
C ILE A 98 -36.64 -27.72 26.02
N ASN A 99 -36.20 -27.51 27.26
CA ASN A 99 -37.09 -27.40 28.42
C ASN A 99 -37.49 -25.93 28.69
N ASP A 100 -38.23 -25.68 29.77
CA ASP A 100 -38.77 -24.35 30.05
C ASP A 100 -37.67 -23.31 30.35
N PHE A 101 -36.56 -23.72 30.98
CA PHE A 101 -35.42 -22.83 31.23
C PHE A 101 -34.68 -22.48 29.94
N ILE A 102 -34.36 -23.47 29.09
CA ILE A 102 -33.70 -23.23 27.80
C ILE A 102 -34.61 -22.37 26.91
N ARG A 103 -35.93 -22.62 26.91
CA ARG A 103 -36.90 -21.80 26.18
C ARG A 103 -36.89 -20.35 26.65
N TYR A 104 -36.91 -20.13 27.97
CA TYR A 104 -36.82 -18.78 28.54
C TYR A 104 -35.52 -18.08 28.13
N ALA A 105 -34.39 -18.80 28.17
CA ALA A 105 -33.10 -18.27 27.71
C ALA A 105 -33.13 -17.92 26.22
N ASN A 106 -33.61 -18.83 25.36
CA ASN A 106 -33.75 -18.61 23.92
C ASN A 106 -34.63 -17.39 23.63
N ASP A 107 -35.79 -17.28 24.28
CA ASP A 107 -36.72 -16.14 24.12
C ASP A 107 -36.05 -14.82 24.50
N GLY A 108 -35.25 -14.79 25.59
CA GLY A 108 -34.51 -13.61 26.01
C GLY A 108 -33.38 -13.21 25.03
N LEU A 109 -32.64 -14.19 24.49
CA LEU A 109 -31.61 -13.96 23.48
C LEU A 109 -32.24 -13.49 22.17
N LYS A 110 -33.36 -14.07 21.77
CA LYS A 110 -34.14 -13.67 20.60
C LYS A 110 -34.66 -12.25 20.72
N GLU A 111 -35.27 -11.90 21.85
CA GLU A 111 -35.73 -10.53 22.12
C GLU A 111 -34.57 -9.53 22.06
N SER A 112 -33.37 -9.94 22.49
CA SER A 112 -32.17 -9.10 22.41
C SER A 112 -31.76 -8.82 20.97
N VAL A 113 -31.68 -9.85 20.13
CA VAL A 113 -31.41 -9.73 18.69
C VAL A 113 -32.46 -8.87 18.00
N GLU A 114 -33.75 -9.11 18.26
CA GLU A 114 -34.87 -8.34 17.67
C GLU A 114 -34.84 -6.85 18.04
N LYS A 115 -34.29 -6.51 19.22
CA LYS A 115 -34.06 -5.12 19.66
C LYS A 115 -32.77 -4.50 19.10
N GLY A 116 -32.04 -5.24 18.25
CA GLY A 116 -30.80 -4.79 17.64
C GLY A 116 -29.60 -4.80 18.61
N MET A 117 -29.64 -5.64 19.65
CA MET A 117 -28.52 -5.77 20.58
C MET A 117 -27.25 -6.12 19.81
N LEU A 118 -26.23 -5.23 19.93
CA LEU A 118 -24.92 -5.34 19.26
C LEU A 118 -24.99 -5.36 17.72
N GLY A 119 -26.18 -5.13 17.13
CA GLY A 119 -26.42 -5.38 15.71
C GLY A 119 -26.20 -6.84 15.30
N ALA A 120 -26.29 -7.78 16.23
CA ALA A 120 -26.05 -9.20 15.97
C ALA A 120 -27.23 -9.85 15.23
N ASP A 121 -26.94 -10.77 14.30
CA ASP A 121 -27.94 -11.64 13.68
C ASP A 121 -28.29 -12.82 14.59
N ALA A 122 -27.32 -13.28 15.38
CA ALA A 122 -27.50 -14.36 16.32
C ALA A 122 -26.66 -14.18 17.58
N ILE A 123 -27.20 -14.68 18.69
CA ILE A 123 -26.53 -14.73 19.98
C ILE A 123 -26.70 -16.14 20.54
N MET A 124 -25.63 -16.70 21.11
CA MET A 124 -25.60 -18.05 21.67
C MET A 124 -24.90 -18.05 23.03
N ILE A 125 -25.34 -18.95 23.90
CA ILE A 125 -24.60 -19.35 25.10
C ILE A 125 -23.99 -20.71 24.79
N VAL A 126 -22.67 -20.79 24.77
CA VAL A 126 -21.89 -21.96 24.39
C VAL A 126 -21.25 -22.59 25.61
N ASP A 127 -21.35 -23.90 25.72
CA ASP A 127 -20.53 -24.72 26.61
C ASP A 127 -19.28 -25.16 25.84
N PRO A 128 -18.10 -24.57 26.10
CA PRO A 128 -16.87 -24.91 25.38
C PRO A 128 -16.29 -26.26 25.84
N SER A 129 -16.78 -26.82 26.95
CA SER A 129 -16.13 -27.94 27.59
C SER A 129 -16.40 -29.27 26.87
N SER A 130 -15.33 -29.90 26.38
CA SER A 130 -15.39 -31.30 25.92
C SER A 130 -15.53 -32.31 27.07
N SER A 131 -15.29 -31.86 28.31
CA SER A 131 -15.55 -32.60 29.55
C SER A 131 -16.98 -32.40 30.09
N GLY A 132 -17.80 -31.63 29.40
CA GLY A 132 -19.17 -31.30 29.79
C GLY A 132 -20.15 -32.47 29.62
N ILE A 133 -21.45 -32.14 29.64
CA ILE A 133 -22.54 -33.13 29.52
C ILE A 133 -22.53 -33.81 28.15
N LEU A 134 -22.13 -33.07 27.11
CA LEU A 134 -21.97 -33.56 25.74
C LEU A 134 -20.48 -33.68 25.40
N PRO A 135 -20.09 -34.64 24.54
CA PRO A 135 -18.69 -34.93 24.24
C PRO A 135 -18.04 -33.97 23.23
N TYR A 136 -18.70 -32.85 22.90
CA TYR A 136 -18.25 -31.84 21.95
C TYR A 136 -18.81 -30.46 22.35
N PRO A 137 -18.19 -29.34 21.96
CA PRO A 137 -18.67 -27.99 22.25
C PRO A 137 -20.01 -27.68 21.55
N TYR A 138 -20.97 -27.11 22.27
CA TYR A 138 -22.33 -26.89 21.75
C TYR A 138 -22.97 -25.60 22.27
N ALA A 139 -23.92 -25.05 21.52
CA ALA A 139 -24.78 -23.99 22.00
C ALA A 139 -25.84 -24.54 22.97
N LEU A 140 -25.78 -24.15 24.24
CA LEU A 140 -26.77 -24.48 25.27
C LEU A 140 -28.10 -23.77 25.02
N ALA A 141 -28.05 -22.52 24.59
CA ALA A 141 -29.20 -21.67 24.27
C ALA A 141 -28.81 -20.71 23.14
N ALA A 142 -29.78 -20.31 22.32
CA ALA A 142 -29.55 -19.42 21.18
C ALA A 142 -30.77 -18.56 20.87
N SER A 143 -30.54 -17.41 20.22
CA SER A 143 -31.61 -16.54 19.72
C SER A 143 -32.43 -17.19 18.60
N ASP A 144 -31.88 -18.20 17.93
CA ASP A 144 -32.57 -19.07 16.97
C ASP A 144 -32.62 -20.50 17.53
N ASP A 145 -33.82 -21.07 17.66
CA ASP A 145 -34.01 -22.42 18.18
C ASP A 145 -33.26 -23.49 17.38
N SER A 146 -33.02 -23.28 16.08
CA SER A 146 -32.26 -24.21 15.23
C SER A 146 -30.78 -24.29 15.59
N LEU A 147 -30.24 -23.24 16.22
CA LEU A 147 -28.88 -23.20 16.72
C LEU A 147 -28.75 -23.82 18.12
N THR A 148 -29.86 -24.09 18.81
CA THR A 148 -29.81 -24.73 20.13
C THR A 148 -29.34 -26.17 19.99
N PHE A 149 -28.30 -26.54 20.75
CA PHE A 149 -27.54 -27.79 20.65
C PHE A 149 -26.76 -27.98 19.34
N ALA A 150 -26.62 -26.93 18.52
CA ALA A 150 -25.71 -26.96 17.38
C ALA A 150 -24.27 -27.14 17.86
N GLU A 151 -23.51 -27.92 17.10
CA GLU A 151 -22.08 -28.12 17.33
C GLU A 151 -21.33 -26.83 16.95
N ILE A 152 -20.46 -26.36 17.85
CA ILE A 152 -19.72 -25.13 17.62
C ILE A 152 -18.42 -25.45 16.89
N PRO A 153 -18.10 -24.77 15.78
CA PRO A 153 -16.89 -25.04 15.02
C PRO A 153 -15.61 -24.93 15.85
N ASP A 154 -14.67 -25.87 15.64
CA ASP A 154 -13.40 -25.95 16.37
C ASP A 154 -12.59 -24.65 16.35
N TYR A 155 -12.68 -23.85 15.28
CA TYR A 155 -11.91 -22.61 15.17
C TYR A 155 -12.44 -21.49 16.07
N ILE A 156 -13.74 -21.51 16.40
CA ILE A 156 -14.35 -20.59 17.38
C ILE A 156 -13.88 -20.98 18.78
N ILE A 157 -13.89 -22.28 19.09
CA ILE A 157 -13.43 -22.82 20.37
C ILE A 157 -11.93 -22.58 20.57
N ARG A 158 -11.12 -22.82 19.53
CA ARG A 158 -9.69 -22.51 19.58
C ARG A 158 -9.43 -21.02 19.78
N ALA A 159 -10.22 -20.13 19.18
CA ALA A 159 -10.08 -18.69 19.42
C ALA A 159 -10.35 -18.35 20.88
N PHE A 160 -11.37 -18.96 21.48
CA PHE A 160 -11.66 -18.84 22.92
C PHE A 160 -10.50 -19.38 23.79
N ASP A 161 -9.99 -20.58 23.50
CA ASP A 161 -8.87 -21.19 24.24
C ASP A 161 -7.55 -20.38 24.12
N GLU A 162 -7.41 -19.58 23.05
CA GLU A 162 -6.30 -18.65 22.83
C GLU A 162 -6.54 -17.27 23.49
N ASP A 163 -7.52 -17.15 24.38
CA ASP A 163 -7.94 -15.92 25.06
C ASP A 163 -8.33 -14.78 24.09
N LYS A 164 -8.79 -15.11 22.87
CA LYS A 164 -9.27 -14.08 21.93
C LYS A 164 -10.67 -13.62 22.33
N THR A 165 -10.88 -12.31 22.28
CA THR A 165 -12.18 -11.67 22.54
C THR A 165 -13.10 -11.64 21.32
N TYR A 166 -12.56 -11.90 20.13
CA TYR A 166 -13.33 -11.98 18.89
C TYR A 166 -12.60 -12.79 17.80
N LEU A 167 -13.33 -13.10 16.74
CA LEU A 167 -12.84 -13.64 15.48
C LEU A 167 -13.51 -12.89 14.32
N TYR A 168 -12.71 -12.46 13.34
CA TYR A 168 -13.23 -11.94 12.08
C TYR A 168 -13.18 -13.04 11.02
N THR A 169 -14.30 -13.29 10.35
CA THR A 169 -14.44 -14.32 9.30
C THR A 169 -14.90 -13.67 8.01
N GLU A 170 -14.13 -13.81 6.93
CA GLU A 170 -14.48 -13.19 5.63
C GLU A 170 -15.58 -13.95 4.89
N GLU A 171 -15.60 -15.27 5.01
CA GLU A 171 -16.55 -16.16 4.32
C GLU A 171 -17.79 -16.49 5.18
N GLY A 172 -17.74 -16.13 6.46
CA GLY A 172 -18.78 -16.40 7.45
C GLY A 172 -18.51 -17.65 8.28
N ILE A 173 -19.58 -18.28 8.75
CA ILE A 173 -19.57 -19.51 9.53
C ILE A 173 -20.51 -20.52 8.84
N PRO A 174 -20.03 -21.20 7.78
CA PRO A 174 -20.88 -22.09 6.99
C PRO A 174 -21.46 -23.25 7.81
N ASP A 175 -20.73 -23.71 8.83
CA ASP A 175 -21.19 -24.78 9.73
C ASP A 175 -22.44 -24.40 10.54
N LEU A 176 -22.71 -23.09 10.69
CA LEU A 176 -23.86 -22.53 11.38
C LEU A 176 -24.83 -21.82 10.41
N ASP A 177 -24.68 -22.02 9.09
CA ASP A 177 -25.49 -21.39 8.03
C ASP A 177 -25.41 -19.84 7.98
N PHE A 178 -24.28 -19.26 8.41
CA PHE A 178 -23.99 -17.84 8.25
C PHE A 178 -23.00 -17.62 7.10
N SER A 179 -23.41 -16.88 6.07
CA SER A 179 -22.57 -16.58 4.91
C SER A 179 -22.20 -15.11 4.84
N GLY A 180 -20.96 -14.80 4.43
CA GLY A 180 -20.46 -13.42 4.26
C GLY A 180 -19.61 -12.96 5.44
N GLU A 181 -19.18 -11.70 5.44
CA GLU A 181 -18.25 -11.23 6.47
C GLU A 181 -18.95 -11.09 7.83
N TYR A 182 -18.48 -11.83 8.84
CA TYR A 182 -18.98 -11.79 10.22
C TYR A 182 -17.88 -11.45 11.22
N LEU A 183 -18.27 -10.70 12.24
CA LEU A 183 -17.50 -10.49 13.45
C LEU A 183 -18.14 -11.31 14.59
N VAL A 184 -17.38 -12.28 15.07
CA VAL A 184 -17.76 -13.22 16.13
C VAL A 184 -17.17 -12.72 17.43
N THR A 185 -17.99 -12.21 18.36
CA THR A 185 -17.51 -11.78 19.68
C THR A 185 -17.62 -12.91 20.68
N LEU A 186 -16.54 -13.16 21.44
CA LEU A 186 -16.41 -14.24 22.41
C LEU A 186 -16.29 -13.66 23.81
N ILE A 187 -17.24 -13.97 24.68
CA ILE A 187 -17.32 -13.36 26.00
C ILE A 187 -17.29 -14.48 27.04
N PRO A 188 -16.18 -14.64 27.78
CA PRO A 188 -16.12 -15.57 28.89
C PRO A 188 -17.11 -15.13 29.96
N LEU A 189 -17.92 -16.08 30.42
CA LEU A 189 -18.85 -15.88 31.51
C LEU A 189 -18.69 -17.02 32.49
N LYS A 190 -18.81 -16.71 33.78
CA LYS A 190 -18.81 -17.73 34.81
C LYS A 190 -20.08 -18.56 34.69
N ASN A 191 -19.95 -19.88 34.59
CA ASN A 191 -21.10 -20.76 34.64
C ASN A 191 -21.73 -20.67 36.04
N PRO A 192 -23.04 -20.38 36.18
CA PRO A 192 -23.68 -20.35 37.50
C PRO A 192 -23.92 -21.74 38.09
N LEU A 193 -23.86 -22.80 37.26
CA LEU A 193 -24.17 -24.19 37.63
C LEU A 193 -22.92 -25.03 37.89
N THR A 194 -21.80 -24.73 37.23
CA THR A 194 -20.53 -25.47 37.35
C THR A 194 -19.36 -24.52 37.62
N PRO A 195 -18.20 -25.04 38.03
CA PRO A 195 -16.98 -24.22 38.16
C PRO A 195 -16.41 -23.74 36.81
N ASP A 196 -16.88 -24.29 35.70
CA ASP A 196 -16.35 -24.01 34.36
C ASP A 196 -16.84 -22.66 33.83
N GLU A 197 -16.26 -22.23 32.72
CA GLU A 197 -16.71 -21.04 31.99
C GLU A 197 -17.65 -21.46 30.84
N ILE A 198 -18.66 -20.63 30.59
CA ILE A 198 -19.45 -20.65 29.37
C ILE A 198 -19.05 -19.46 28.52
N VAL A 199 -19.26 -19.54 27.21
CA VAL A 199 -18.93 -18.47 26.28
C VAL A 199 -20.21 -17.88 25.74
N PHE A 200 -20.42 -16.59 25.90
CA PHE A 200 -21.45 -15.89 25.14
C PHE A 200 -20.87 -15.49 23.79
N VAL A 201 -21.50 -15.97 22.73
CA VAL A 201 -21.07 -15.79 21.35
C VAL A 201 -22.09 -14.90 20.65
N ALA A 202 -21.65 -13.75 20.15
CA ALA A 202 -22.48 -12.87 19.33
C ALA A 202 -21.96 -12.89 17.88
N LEU A 203 -22.85 -13.14 16.93
CA LEU A 203 -22.56 -13.17 15.49
C LEU A 203 -23.11 -11.89 14.86
N ARG A 204 -22.21 -10.94 14.56
CA ARG A 204 -22.58 -9.66 13.94
C ARG A 204 -22.18 -9.66 12.46
N PRO A 205 -23.11 -9.38 11.52
CA PRO A 205 -22.73 -9.15 10.14
C PRO A 205 -21.83 -7.90 10.08
N PHE A 206 -20.69 -8.03 9.40
CA PHE A 206 -19.67 -6.99 9.30
C PHE A 206 -19.43 -6.53 7.86
N GLN A 207 -20.21 -7.07 6.91
CA GLN A 207 -20.06 -6.79 5.48
C GLN A 207 -20.18 -5.30 5.15
N GLU A 208 -21.13 -4.58 5.74
CA GLU A 208 -21.31 -3.15 5.46
C GLU A 208 -20.15 -2.32 6.03
N GLU A 209 -19.74 -2.59 7.27
CA GLU A 209 -18.58 -2.00 7.91
C GLU A 209 -17.31 -2.26 7.10
N ALA A 210 -17.05 -3.51 6.73
CA ALA A 210 -15.89 -3.90 5.95
C ALA A 210 -15.88 -3.24 4.56
N VAL A 211 -17.03 -3.14 3.87
CA VAL A 211 -17.13 -2.39 2.61
C VAL A 211 -16.83 -0.91 2.83
N ARG A 212 -17.40 -0.27 3.87
CA ARG A 212 -17.11 1.13 4.18
C ARG A 212 -15.62 1.37 4.46
N ILE A 213 -15.01 0.48 5.23
CA ILE A 213 -13.58 0.51 5.55
C ILE A 213 -12.76 0.34 4.26
N ASN A 214 -13.09 -0.65 3.44
CA ASN A 214 -12.39 -0.95 2.20
C ASN A 214 -12.54 0.17 1.15
N ASP A 215 -13.72 0.76 1.02
CA ASP A 215 -13.99 1.88 0.11
C ASP A 215 -13.19 3.12 0.52
N PHE A 216 -13.16 3.43 1.82
CA PHE A 216 -12.35 4.52 2.36
C PHE A 216 -10.88 4.32 1.98
N TYR A 217 -10.30 3.16 2.29
CA TYR A 217 -8.89 2.90 1.99
C TYR A 217 -8.59 2.82 0.49
N THR A 218 -9.48 2.24 -0.30
CA THR A 218 -9.31 2.19 -1.76
C THR A 218 -9.32 3.61 -2.34
N SER A 219 -10.20 4.48 -1.86
CA SER A 219 -10.24 5.88 -2.28
C SER A 219 -8.98 6.64 -1.88
N GLU A 220 -8.52 6.49 -0.64
CA GLU A 220 -7.34 7.20 -0.14
C GLU A 220 -6.05 6.66 -0.78
N ARG A 221 -5.96 5.34 -0.98
CA ARG A 221 -4.88 4.69 -1.74
C ARG A 221 -4.77 5.27 -3.14
N ASN A 222 -5.88 5.31 -3.88
CA ASN A 222 -5.88 5.84 -5.24
C ASN A 222 -5.42 7.30 -5.28
N ARG A 223 -5.85 8.11 -4.30
CA ARG A 223 -5.43 9.50 -4.16
C ARG A 223 -3.93 9.63 -3.88
N VAL A 224 -3.41 8.86 -2.91
CA VAL A 224 -1.99 8.88 -2.54
C VAL A 224 -1.12 8.36 -3.68
N THR A 225 -1.50 7.25 -4.32
CA THR A 225 -0.79 6.70 -5.49
C THR A 225 -0.76 7.71 -6.64
N LEU A 226 -1.87 8.41 -6.91
CA LEU A 226 -1.92 9.46 -7.93
C LEU A 226 -1.00 10.63 -7.60
N ILE A 227 -1.04 11.13 -6.36
CA ILE A 227 -0.14 12.21 -5.92
C ILE A 227 1.32 11.77 -6.05
N LEU A 228 1.65 10.57 -5.58
CA LEU A 228 3.01 10.01 -5.68
C LEU A 228 3.46 9.90 -7.14
N ALA A 229 2.59 9.40 -8.03
CA ALA A 229 2.88 9.30 -9.46
C ALA A 229 3.12 10.68 -10.09
N LEU A 230 2.33 11.70 -9.73
CA LEU A 230 2.52 13.07 -10.21
C LEU A 230 3.81 13.69 -9.67
N VAL A 231 4.15 13.48 -8.40
CA VAL A 231 5.38 14.01 -7.79
C VAL A 231 6.62 13.35 -8.38
N VAL A 232 6.64 12.02 -8.46
CA VAL A 232 7.77 11.26 -9.04
C VAL A 232 7.89 11.56 -10.54
N GLY A 233 6.78 11.49 -11.28
CA GLY A 233 6.76 11.78 -12.72
C GLY A 233 7.16 13.23 -13.02
N GLY A 234 6.60 14.19 -12.29
CA GLY A 234 6.96 15.60 -12.40
C GLY A 234 8.42 15.86 -12.05
N GLY A 235 8.96 15.20 -11.02
CA GLY A 235 10.37 15.26 -10.65
C GLY A 235 11.29 14.75 -11.76
N ILE A 236 10.97 13.62 -12.38
CA ILE A 236 11.73 13.06 -13.52
C ILE A 236 11.74 14.04 -14.70
N VAL A 237 10.57 14.60 -15.05
CA VAL A 237 10.46 15.59 -16.14
C VAL A 237 11.27 16.85 -15.82
N LEU A 238 11.21 17.34 -14.58
CA LEU A 238 11.95 18.52 -14.14
C LEU A 238 13.47 18.29 -14.23
N VAL A 239 13.97 17.17 -13.69
CA VAL A 239 15.40 16.82 -13.78
C VAL A 239 15.82 16.69 -15.24
N PHE A 240 15.01 16.04 -16.08
CA PHE A 240 15.28 15.93 -17.51
C PHE A 240 15.42 17.31 -18.19
N LEU A 241 14.49 18.23 -17.93
CA LEU A 241 14.54 19.58 -18.48
C LEU A 241 15.79 20.34 -18.00
N ILE A 242 16.11 20.27 -16.71
CA ILE A 242 17.31 20.91 -16.14
C ILE A 242 18.58 20.35 -16.80
N THR A 243 18.72 19.02 -16.86
CA THR A 243 19.87 18.37 -17.50
C THR A 243 19.98 18.74 -18.97
N PHE A 244 18.87 18.75 -19.70
CA PHE A 244 18.84 19.16 -21.11
C PHE A 244 19.32 20.59 -21.30
N PHE A 245 18.84 21.54 -20.50
CA PHE A 245 19.25 22.94 -20.58
C PHE A 245 20.73 23.14 -20.22
N ILE A 246 21.20 22.49 -19.17
CA ILE A 246 22.61 22.55 -18.75
C ILE A 246 23.52 21.97 -19.83
N LEU A 247 23.22 20.77 -20.33
CA LEU A 247 24.00 20.13 -21.40
C LEU A 247 24.02 20.99 -22.66
N ARG A 248 22.86 21.49 -23.12
CA ARG A 248 22.78 22.37 -24.29
C ARG A 248 23.68 23.60 -24.13
N ARG A 249 23.65 24.23 -22.95
CA ARG A 249 24.47 25.41 -22.66
C ARG A 249 25.96 25.07 -22.60
N MET A 250 26.34 23.95 -21.98
CA MET A 250 27.73 23.49 -21.92
C MET A 250 28.28 23.21 -23.31
N ILE A 251 27.55 22.49 -24.16
CA ILE A 251 27.98 22.15 -25.53
C ILE A 251 28.17 23.40 -26.36
N TYR A 252 27.22 24.33 -26.27
CA TYR A 252 27.31 25.57 -27.04
C TYR A 252 28.59 26.33 -26.69
N LYS A 253 28.82 26.58 -25.40
CA LYS A 253 29.97 27.34 -24.92
C LYS A 253 31.32 26.64 -25.06
N GLN A 254 31.37 25.32 -24.82
CA GLN A 254 32.64 24.58 -24.79
C GLN A 254 33.05 24.05 -26.16
N ILE A 255 32.10 23.76 -27.05
CA ILE A 255 32.36 23.09 -28.32
C ILE A 255 31.95 23.96 -29.51
N THR A 256 30.71 24.45 -29.54
CA THR A 256 30.15 25.08 -30.75
C THR A 256 30.79 26.45 -31.00
N GLU A 257 30.81 27.31 -29.98
CA GLU A 257 31.35 28.67 -30.06
C GLU A 257 32.84 28.70 -30.45
N PRO A 258 33.77 27.92 -29.83
CA PRO A 258 35.17 27.88 -30.27
C PRO A 258 35.37 27.37 -31.71
N ILE A 259 34.51 26.46 -32.18
CA ILE A 259 34.58 25.94 -33.55
C ILE A 259 34.08 26.99 -34.55
N ASP A 260 33.00 27.70 -34.23
CA ASP A 260 32.47 28.78 -35.07
C ASP A 260 33.48 29.92 -35.16
N GLU A 261 34.12 30.28 -34.04
CA GLU A 261 35.24 31.23 -34.00
C GLU A 261 36.38 30.78 -34.92
N LEU A 262 36.86 29.54 -34.79
CA LEU A 262 37.93 29.00 -35.64
C LEU A 262 37.55 28.95 -37.11
N THR A 263 36.30 28.61 -37.42
CA THR A 263 35.79 28.55 -38.79
C THR A 263 35.72 29.95 -39.40
N SER A 264 35.28 30.95 -38.64
CA SER A 264 35.27 32.35 -39.07
C SER A 264 36.69 32.86 -39.34
N MET A 265 37.62 32.62 -38.41
CA MET A 265 39.03 33.02 -38.57
C MET A 265 39.69 32.35 -39.78
N ALA A 266 39.37 31.08 -40.04
CA ALA A 266 39.85 30.39 -41.24
C ALA A 266 39.29 30.99 -42.53
N GLY A 267 38.03 31.44 -42.54
CA GLY A 267 37.46 32.18 -43.66
C GLY A 267 38.22 33.48 -43.95
N GLU A 268 38.51 34.27 -42.92
CA GLU A 268 39.29 35.52 -43.08
C GLU A 268 40.70 35.27 -43.66
N VAL A 269 41.38 34.22 -43.17
CA VAL A 269 42.69 33.81 -43.70
C VAL A 269 42.60 33.40 -45.17
N MET A 270 41.55 32.67 -45.55
CA MET A 270 41.31 32.28 -46.94
C MET A 270 41.05 33.48 -47.86
N ASP A 271 40.41 34.52 -47.34
CA ASP A 271 40.15 35.78 -48.07
C ASP A 271 41.41 36.68 -48.15
N GLY A 272 42.55 36.21 -47.64
CA GLY A 272 43.85 36.88 -47.71
C GLY A 272 44.14 37.81 -46.52
N ASN A 273 43.26 37.89 -45.53
CA ASN A 273 43.56 38.59 -44.29
C ASN A 273 44.43 37.69 -43.40
N LEU A 274 45.74 37.91 -43.40
CA LEU A 274 46.67 37.13 -42.58
C LEU A 274 46.86 37.70 -41.17
N ASP A 275 46.32 38.89 -40.87
CA ASP A 275 46.45 39.60 -39.59
C ASP A 275 45.40 39.21 -38.54
N VAL A 276 44.76 38.04 -38.69
CA VAL A 276 43.76 37.53 -37.74
C VAL A 276 44.40 37.20 -36.39
N ASN A 277 43.85 37.75 -35.31
CA ASN A 277 44.29 37.47 -33.95
C ASN A 277 43.63 36.20 -33.39
N ILE A 278 44.39 35.12 -33.32
CA ILE A 278 43.92 33.85 -32.74
C ILE A 278 44.21 33.85 -31.23
N ASP A 279 43.15 34.03 -30.44
CA ASP A 279 43.17 33.92 -28.97
C ASP A 279 43.28 32.44 -28.56
N VAL A 280 44.38 32.08 -27.91
CA VAL A 280 44.64 30.72 -27.41
C VAL A 280 44.62 30.79 -25.89
N ARG A 281 43.58 30.25 -25.27
CA ARG A 281 43.49 30.17 -23.81
C ARG A 281 43.98 28.82 -23.33
N GLU A 282 44.87 28.82 -22.35
CA GLU A 282 45.41 27.59 -21.76
C GLU A 282 44.33 26.85 -20.97
N GLY A 283 44.30 25.52 -21.13
CA GLY A 283 43.33 24.63 -20.47
C GLY A 283 41.98 24.49 -21.18
N GLU A 284 41.77 25.13 -22.34
CA GLU A 284 40.59 24.87 -23.18
C GLU A 284 40.71 23.54 -23.94
N GLU A 285 39.60 22.83 -24.16
CA GLU A 285 39.60 21.57 -24.95
C GLU A 285 40.15 21.76 -26.38
N PHE A 286 40.10 22.99 -26.89
CA PHE A 286 40.58 23.36 -28.23
C PHE A 286 41.93 24.08 -28.22
N GLU A 287 42.64 24.15 -27.09
CA GLU A 287 43.93 24.83 -26.98
C GLU A 287 44.92 24.35 -28.05
N THR A 288 45.13 23.03 -28.14
CA THR A 288 46.08 22.44 -29.10
C THR A 288 45.68 22.75 -30.55
N LEU A 289 44.39 22.74 -30.86
CA LEU A 289 43.89 23.05 -32.21
C LEU A 289 44.07 24.52 -32.54
N LYS A 290 43.68 25.42 -31.64
CA LYS A 290 43.85 26.87 -31.79
C LYS A 290 45.33 27.23 -31.94
N ARG A 291 46.22 26.58 -31.17
CA ARG A 291 47.68 26.77 -31.26
C ARG A 291 48.23 26.31 -32.61
N ALA A 292 47.89 25.10 -33.04
CA ALA A 292 48.31 24.59 -34.36
C ALA A 292 47.81 25.48 -35.51
N PHE A 293 46.56 25.96 -35.42
CA PHE A 293 46.00 26.88 -36.40
C PHE A 293 46.75 28.22 -36.42
N LYS A 294 47.09 28.77 -35.25
CA LYS A 294 47.90 30.00 -35.11
C LYS A 294 49.28 29.87 -35.74
N GLU A 295 49.96 28.75 -35.49
CA GLU A 295 51.27 28.46 -36.08
C GLU A 295 51.21 28.34 -37.61
N MET A 296 50.14 27.71 -38.14
CA MET A 296 49.91 27.60 -39.58
C MET A 296 49.72 28.97 -40.23
N VAL A 297 48.86 29.84 -39.68
CA VAL A 297 48.63 31.20 -40.21
C VAL A 297 49.92 32.02 -40.16
N GLY A 298 50.70 31.92 -39.07
CA GLY A 298 52.00 32.58 -38.96
C GLY A 298 53.01 32.11 -40.02
N SER A 299 53.02 30.81 -40.33
CA SER A 299 53.87 30.24 -41.37
C SER A 299 53.49 30.75 -42.77
N ILE A 300 52.19 30.83 -43.07
CA ILE A 300 51.68 31.39 -44.33
C ILE A 300 52.08 32.86 -44.46
N ARG A 301 51.91 33.66 -43.39
CA ARG A 301 52.30 35.08 -43.37
C ARG A 301 53.78 35.27 -43.71
N SER A 302 54.66 34.50 -43.06
CA SER A 302 56.10 34.57 -43.31
C SER A 302 56.47 34.19 -44.76
N MET A 303 55.78 33.21 -45.34
CA MET A 303 55.97 32.84 -46.76
C MET A 303 55.55 33.96 -47.70
N VAL A 304 54.40 34.60 -47.47
CA VAL A 304 53.91 35.71 -48.29
C VAL A 304 54.84 36.92 -48.20
N GLU A 305 55.27 37.31 -46.99
CA GLU A 305 56.22 38.41 -46.80
C GLU A 305 57.55 38.19 -47.54
N LYS A 306 58.12 36.97 -47.46
CA LYS A 306 59.33 36.62 -48.20
C LYS A 306 59.15 36.69 -49.71
N SER A 307 57.97 36.31 -50.22
CA SER A 307 57.69 36.34 -51.66
C SER A 307 57.52 37.75 -52.22
N ILE A 308 57.13 38.73 -51.38
CA ILE A 308 56.90 40.12 -51.77
C ILE A 308 58.14 40.99 -51.49
N GLY A 309 58.93 40.70 -50.46
CA GLY A 309 60.14 41.43 -50.08
C GLY A 309 61.44 40.96 -50.74
N GLY A 310 61.36 40.04 -51.70
CA GLY A 310 62.50 39.54 -52.48
C GLY A 310 62.73 40.33 -53.76
N GLU A 311 63.21 41.57 -53.63
CA GLU A 311 64.06 42.27 -54.61
C GLU A 311 65.39 42.64 -53.95
#